data_AF-L0KI65-F1
#
_entry.id   AF-L0KI65-F1
#
_cell.length_a   1.000
_cell.length_b   1.000
_cell.length_c   1.000
_cell.angle_alpha   90.00
_cell.angle_beta   90.00
_cell.angle_gamma   90.00
#
_symmetry.space_group_name_H-M   'P 1'
#
loop_
_entity.id
_entity.type
_entity.pdbx_description
1 polymer ?
#
loop_
_entity_poly.entity_id
_entity_poly.type
_entity_poly.pdbx_seq_one_letter_code
_entity_poly.pdbx_strand_id
1 'polypeptide(L)'
;MSFFVNAVGVPLPYSGTSNHWFSAPGAGPDLYGSAGNDSFYGAGNLNVTMHGGTGDDIYYLYGAGNKVAEGAGAGIDTISTWMSYKLPANVENLIVTNPNNYAFGNGLDNIITAKAGHQTLDGGAGNDVLIDGGGGYDTFVISKGNGSDLIANFAATDTVRLNGYGFTSFDAVHSNLIQAGSNVLLNLGSGEILEFKDTTIDKLQPNQFELPIDMSGMKLSFSDDFNALNLHNAQGGTWDTNFSWGAPNGSTLTSNGELQWYIDANYGPTSSVHPFSVNNGVLTITAAQAPADIKPLINNYEYTSGILNTHSTFSQTYGYFEMRADLPENAGAWPAFWLLPADGSWPPELDVVETRGQDPNSLIMTAHSNETGTHTKVTSTVNTMDTAGFHTYGLLWTPDKLVWTYDGVQVAEAATPSDMHKPMYMLADLAVGGLAGAPPDHLATPAEMKIDYIRAYTLDNAPASALHTTTSTATHSIASSTLHGGSEFGGHA
;
A
#
# COMPACT_ATOMS: atom_id res chain seq x y z
N MET A 1 15.92 -23.10 -26.02
CA MET A 1 15.40 -22.50 -24.78
C MET A 1 13.88 -22.51 -24.85
N SER A 2 13.22 -22.82 -23.72
CA SER A 2 11.79 -22.58 -23.57
C SER A 2 11.56 -21.08 -23.43
N PHE A 3 10.52 -20.53 -24.05
CA PHE A 3 10.19 -19.11 -23.97
C PHE A 3 8.67 -18.92 -24.01
N PHE A 4 8.20 -17.80 -23.46
CA PHE A 4 6.88 -17.25 -23.74
C PHE A 4 6.99 -16.14 -24.77
N VAL A 5 5.92 -15.84 -25.49
CA VAL A 5 5.82 -14.63 -26.31
C VAL A 5 4.89 -13.69 -25.57
N ASN A 6 5.35 -12.50 -25.22
CA ASN A 6 4.53 -11.50 -24.52
C ASN A 6 3.50 -10.85 -25.46
N ALA A 7 2.67 -9.95 -24.93
CA ALA A 7 1.55 -9.34 -25.65
C ALA A 7 1.98 -8.53 -26.90
N VAL A 8 3.22 -8.06 -26.94
CA VAL A 8 3.78 -7.31 -28.07
C VAL A 8 4.56 -8.17 -29.07
N GLY A 9 4.54 -9.49 -28.90
CA GLY A 9 5.16 -10.43 -29.84
C GLY A 9 6.66 -10.65 -29.61
N VAL A 10 7.20 -10.26 -28.45
CA VAL A 10 8.61 -10.44 -28.09
C VAL A 10 8.79 -11.76 -27.31
N PRO A 11 9.74 -12.63 -27.71
CA PRO A 11 10.07 -13.83 -26.95
C PRO A 11 10.79 -13.50 -25.63
N LEU A 12 10.23 -13.95 -24.51
CA LEU A 12 10.84 -13.93 -23.17
C LEU A 12 11.35 -15.34 -22.83
N PRO A 13 12.67 -15.56 -22.76
CA PRO A 13 13.24 -16.87 -22.45
C PRO A 13 13.16 -17.18 -20.94
N TYR A 14 13.06 -18.48 -20.62
CA TYR A 14 13.41 -18.96 -19.28
C TYR A 14 14.93 -19.14 -19.15
N SER A 15 15.43 -19.09 -17.91
CA SER A 15 16.81 -19.45 -17.60
C SER A 15 17.20 -20.80 -18.20
N GLY A 16 18.42 -20.88 -18.74
CA GLY A 16 19.01 -22.13 -19.21
C GLY A 16 19.21 -23.15 -18.08
N THR A 17 19.51 -24.39 -18.46
CA THR A 17 19.71 -25.46 -17.48
C THR A 17 20.99 -25.22 -16.66
N SER A 18 20.83 -25.20 -15.34
CA SER A 18 21.95 -25.11 -14.40
C SER A 18 22.94 -26.27 -14.56
N ASN A 19 24.23 -25.96 -14.44
CA ASN A 19 25.35 -26.89 -14.48
C ASN A 19 26.22 -26.87 -13.22
N HIS A 20 26.05 -25.90 -12.30
CA HIS A 20 26.67 -25.92 -10.96
C HIS A 20 25.67 -25.58 -9.84
N TRP A 21 26.02 -25.95 -8.60
CA TRP A 21 25.21 -25.71 -7.41
C TRP A 21 26.02 -25.08 -6.29
N PHE A 22 25.53 -23.96 -5.77
CA PHE A 22 26.09 -23.19 -4.69
C PHE A 22 25.13 -23.13 -3.50
N SER A 23 25.65 -23.12 -2.28
CA SER A 23 24.85 -23.18 -1.06
C SER A 23 25.33 -22.16 -0.04
N ALA A 24 24.40 -21.38 0.52
CA ALA A 24 24.69 -20.29 1.46
C ALA A 24 25.30 -20.71 2.81
N PRO A 25 24.98 -21.88 3.41
CA PRO A 25 25.58 -22.28 4.69
C PRO A 25 27.11 -22.31 4.63
N GLY A 26 27.74 -21.42 5.42
CA GLY A 26 29.20 -21.28 5.48
C GLY A 26 29.82 -20.34 4.44
N ALA A 27 29.02 -19.71 3.57
CA ALA A 27 29.51 -18.79 2.53
C ALA A 27 29.93 -17.41 3.08
N GLY A 28 29.45 -17.03 4.27
CA GLY A 28 29.57 -15.66 4.77
C GLY A 28 28.42 -14.78 4.26
N PRO A 29 28.56 -13.44 4.27
CA PRO A 29 27.50 -12.52 3.85
C PRO A 29 27.27 -12.48 2.34
N ASP A 30 28.23 -12.94 1.54
CA ASP A 30 28.18 -12.94 0.07
C ASP A 30 28.52 -14.33 -0.47
N LEU A 31 27.75 -14.79 -1.46
CA LEU A 31 27.95 -16.05 -2.17
C LEU A 31 28.07 -15.78 -3.67
N TYR A 32 29.23 -16.07 -4.25
CA TYR A 32 29.54 -15.83 -5.66
C TYR A 32 29.52 -17.12 -6.48
N GLY A 33 28.86 -17.08 -7.63
CA GLY A 33 28.83 -18.13 -8.64
C GLY A 33 30.01 -18.06 -9.62
N SER A 34 29.77 -18.63 -10.79
CA SER A 34 30.70 -18.80 -11.89
C SER A 34 30.31 -17.92 -13.08
N ALA A 35 30.85 -18.19 -14.27
CA ALA A 35 30.41 -17.51 -15.50
C ALA A 35 29.35 -18.32 -16.28
N GLY A 36 28.98 -19.50 -15.76
CA GLY A 36 27.99 -20.39 -16.36
C GLY A 36 26.71 -20.42 -15.56
N ASN A 37 25.72 -21.16 -16.06
CA ASN A 37 24.39 -21.27 -15.46
C ASN A 37 24.46 -22.02 -14.12
N ASP A 38 24.17 -21.34 -13.03
CA ASP A 38 24.34 -21.83 -11.67
C ASP A 38 22.99 -21.91 -10.94
N SER A 39 22.95 -22.72 -9.87
CA SER A 39 21.83 -22.75 -8.94
C SER A 39 22.29 -22.43 -7.54
N PHE A 40 21.59 -21.51 -6.88
CA PHE A 40 21.91 -21.06 -5.54
C PHE A 40 20.85 -21.47 -4.54
N TYR A 41 21.28 -22.00 -3.40
CA TYR A 41 20.41 -22.30 -2.26
C TYR A 41 20.64 -21.32 -1.11
N GLY A 42 19.64 -20.47 -0.85
CA GLY A 42 19.57 -19.59 0.30
C GLY A 42 18.84 -20.24 1.46
N ALA A 43 19.57 -20.57 2.53
CA ALA A 43 18.94 -21.08 3.73
C ALA A 43 18.16 -19.98 4.45
N GLY A 44 16.97 -20.32 4.97
CA GLY A 44 16.03 -19.33 5.49
C GLY A 44 16.44 -18.59 6.76
N ASN A 45 17.44 -19.10 7.49
CA ASN A 45 17.97 -18.49 8.71
C ASN A 45 19.24 -17.68 8.48
N LEU A 46 19.61 -17.40 7.22
CA LEU A 46 20.84 -16.68 6.86
C LEU A 46 20.52 -15.36 6.17
N ASN A 47 21.38 -14.38 6.40
CA ASN A 47 21.44 -13.14 5.61
C ASN A 47 22.59 -13.29 4.62
N VAL A 48 22.29 -13.43 3.33
CA VAL A 48 23.28 -13.67 2.28
C VAL A 48 22.87 -12.95 1.01
N THR A 49 23.82 -12.33 0.31
CA THR A 49 23.64 -11.81 -1.04
C THR A 49 24.28 -12.77 -2.03
N MET A 50 23.51 -13.22 -3.01
CA MET A 50 23.96 -14.15 -4.06
C MET A 50 24.24 -13.37 -5.35
N HIS A 51 25.38 -13.67 -5.95
CA HIS A 51 25.88 -13.04 -7.19
C HIS A 51 26.17 -14.13 -8.21
N GLY A 52 25.41 -14.18 -9.30
CA GLY A 52 25.36 -15.30 -10.24
C GLY A 52 26.52 -15.34 -11.20
N GLY A 53 26.71 -14.22 -11.89
CA GLY A 53 27.85 -14.02 -12.77
C GLY A 53 27.43 -13.54 -14.15
N THR A 54 27.66 -14.35 -15.18
CA THR A 54 27.27 -14.04 -16.57
C THR A 54 26.46 -15.17 -17.23
N GLY A 55 25.99 -16.14 -16.44
CA GLY A 55 25.21 -17.27 -16.90
C GLY A 55 23.72 -17.05 -16.63
N ASP A 56 22.90 -18.01 -17.08
CA ASP A 56 21.49 -18.01 -16.68
C ASP A 56 21.35 -18.73 -15.31
N ASP A 57 21.09 -17.99 -14.25
CA ASP A 57 21.16 -18.46 -12.88
C ASP A 57 19.78 -18.69 -12.25
N ILE A 58 19.69 -19.62 -11.31
CA ILE A 58 18.47 -19.94 -10.57
C ILE A 58 18.69 -19.80 -9.07
N TYR A 59 17.98 -18.87 -8.46
CA TYR A 59 18.07 -18.52 -7.05
C TYR A 59 16.90 -19.11 -6.25
N TYR A 60 17.19 -20.03 -5.34
CA TYR A 60 16.22 -20.56 -4.39
C TYR A 60 16.32 -19.83 -3.06
N LEU A 61 15.41 -18.89 -2.82
CA LEU A 61 15.41 -18.04 -1.62
C LEU A 61 14.41 -18.56 -0.59
N TYR A 62 14.89 -18.96 0.58
CA TYR A 62 14.03 -19.50 1.65
C TYR A 62 13.97 -18.63 2.90
N GLY A 63 14.50 -17.41 2.87
CA GLY A 63 14.36 -16.45 3.97
C GLY A 63 14.48 -15.00 3.52
N ALA A 64 13.80 -14.10 4.23
CA ALA A 64 13.77 -12.67 3.93
C ALA A 64 15.15 -11.99 3.98
N GLY A 65 16.12 -12.62 4.64
CA GLY A 65 17.52 -12.18 4.63
C GLY A 65 18.30 -12.52 3.36
N ASN A 66 17.77 -13.38 2.48
CA ASN A 66 18.44 -13.75 1.23
C ASN A 66 18.16 -12.70 0.15
N LYS A 67 19.20 -12.24 -0.52
CA LYS A 67 19.17 -11.23 -1.58
C LYS A 67 19.88 -11.73 -2.82
N VAL A 68 19.51 -11.18 -3.98
CA VAL A 68 20.15 -11.45 -5.27
C VAL A 68 20.65 -10.13 -5.83
N ALA A 69 21.84 -10.15 -6.42
CA ALA A 69 22.45 -9.01 -7.09
C ALA A 69 22.97 -9.44 -8.46
N GLU A 70 22.31 -8.98 -9.52
CA GLU A 70 22.66 -9.31 -10.91
C GLU A 70 23.15 -8.11 -11.71
N GLY A 71 24.00 -8.41 -12.70
CA GLY A 71 24.51 -7.42 -13.65
C GLY A 71 23.57 -7.21 -14.82
N ALA A 72 23.54 -6.00 -15.38
CA ALA A 72 22.75 -5.75 -16.59
C ALA A 72 23.25 -6.61 -17.77
N GLY A 73 22.36 -7.40 -18.36
CA GLY A 73 22.68 -8.30 -19.48
C GLY A 73 23.59 -9.48 -19.09
N ALA A 74 23.56 -9.88 -17.82
CA ALA A 74 24.37 -10.95 -17.26
C ALA A 74 23.80 -12.36 -17.49
N GLY A 75 22.72 -12.51 -18.25
CA GLY A 75 22.07 -13.80 -18.42
C GLY A 75 20.57 -13.62 -18.42
N ILE A 76 19.85 -14.74 -18.27
CA ILE A 76 18.43 -14.77 -17.98
C ILE A 76 18.25 -15.47 -16.65
N ASP A 77 17.86 -14.74 -15.63
CA ASP A 77 17.90 -15.22 -14.25
C ASP A 77 16.50 -15.50 -13.70
N THR A 78 16.41 -16.48 -12.81
CA THR A 78 15.16 -16.88 -12.16
C THR A 78 15.31 -16.86 -10.66
N ILE A 79 14.44 -16.11 -9.97
CA ILE A 79 14.23 -16.26 -8.54
C ILE A 79 13.04 -17.20 -8.30
N SER A 80 13.26 -18.24 -7.51
CA SER A 80 12.23 -19.14 -7.01
C SER A 80 12.15 -19.05 -5.50
N THR A 81 10.99 -18.68 -4.98
CA THR A 81 10.80 -18.50 -3.54
C THR A 81 9.39 -18.88 -3.09
N TRP A 82 9.23 -19.05 -1.79
CA TRP A 82 8.00 -19.44 -1.10
C TRP A 82 7.39 -18.31 -0.27
N MET A 83 7.90 -17.10 -0.42
CA MET A 83 7.44 -15.91 0.29
C MET A 83 7.13 -14.85 -0.74
N SER A 84 6.41 -13.82 -0.34
CA SER A 84 6.24 -12.65 -1.17
C SER A 84 7.58 -12.07 -1.61
N TYR A 85 7.66 -11.61 -2.85
CA TYR A 85 8.91 -11.13 -3.42
C TYR A 85 8.71 -10.09 -4.51
N LYS A 86 9.64 -9.14 -4.57
CA LYS A 86 9.81 -8.16 -5.65
C LYS A 86 11.17 -8.41 -6.29
N LEU A 87 11.21 -8.57 -7.61
CA LEU A 87 12.46 -8.79 -8.32
C LEU A 87 13.41 -7.58 -8.10
N PRO A 88 14.69 -7.83 -7.78
CA PRO A 88 15.70 -6.78 -7.90
C PRO A 88 15.89 -6.42 -9.38
N ALA A 89 16.59 -5.33 -9.66
CA ALA A 89 16.99 -5.00 -11.02
C ALA A 89 17.81 -6.14 -11.66
N ASN A 90 17.70 -6.27 -13.00
CA ASN A 90 18.47 -7.22 -13.82
C ASN A 90 18.16 -8.70 -13.57
N VAL A 91 16.98 -9.04 -13.03
CA VAL A 91 16.49 -10.42 -12.95
C VAL A 91 15.20 -10.53 -13.73
N GLU A 92 15.07 -11.53 -14.59
CA GLU A 92 13.98 -11.59 -15.58
C GLU A 92 12.79 -12.44 -15.13
N ASN A 93 12.98 -13.42 -14.25
CA ASN A 93 11.93 -14.39 -13.94
C ASN A 93 11.69 -14.56 -12.45
N LEU A 94 10.42 -14.69 -12.06
CA LEU A 94 10.00 -14.93 -10.68
C LEU A 94 9.04 -16.12 -10.59
N ILE A 95 9.28 -16.98 -9.60
CA ILE A 95 8.37 -18.06 -9.22
C ILE A 95 8.06 -17.93 -7.73
N VAL A 96 6.80 -17.72 -7.37
CA VAL A 96 6.32 -17.71 -5.98
C VAL A 96 5.43 -18.92 -5.72
N THR A 97 5.75 -19.72 -4.70
CA THR A 97 5.16 -21.06 -4.54
C THR A 97 4.09 -21.21 -3.45
N ASN A 98 4.10 -20.36 -2.41
CA ASN A 98 3.15 -20.44 -1.30
C ASN A 98 1.94 -19.52 -1.52
N PRO A 99 0.80 -19.82 -0.87
CA PRO A 99 -0.41 -19.03 -0.94
C PRO A 99 -0.29 -17.68 -0.24
N ASN A 100 -1.18 -16.75 -0.57
CA ASN A 100 -1.35 -15.44 0.07
C ASN A 100 -0.10 -14.56 0.00
N ASN A 101 0.62 -14.64 -1.13
CA ASN A 101 1.84 -13.89 -1.37
C ASN A 101 1.69 -12.95 -2.56
N TYR A 102 2.56 -11.94 -2.64
CA TYR A 102 2.72 -11.14 -3.83
C TYR A 102 3.93 -11.61 -4.66
N ALA A 103 3.84 -11.50 -5.98
CA ALA A 103 4.89 -11.79 -6.93
C ALA A 103 5.05 -10.57 -7.84
N PHE A 104 6.04 -9.74 -7.54
CA PHE A 104 6.26 -8.47 -8.19
C PHE A 104 7.52 -8.50 -9.05
N GLY A 105 7.41 -7.95 -10.26
CA GLY A 105 8.51 -7.84 -11.21
C GLY A 105 9.42 -6.66 -10.96
N ASN A 106 10.00 -6.10 -12.02
CA ASN A 106 10.88 -4.95 -11.99
C ASN A 106 10.62 -4.01 -13.19
N GLY A 107 11.66 -3.46 -13.81
CA GLY A 107 11.53 -2.57 -14.98
C GLY A 107 11.86 -3.24 -16.32
N LEU A 108 11.94 -4.58 -16.34
CA LEU A 108 12.22 -5.40 -17.51
C LEU A 108 10.96 -6.19 -17.88
N ASP A 109 10.92 -6.72 -19.11
CA ASP A 109 9.93 -7.72 -19.48
C ASP A 109 10.18 -9.03 -18.69
N ASN A 110 9.30 -9.34 -17.74
CA ASN A 110 9.43 -10.46 -16.81
C ASN A 110 8.51 -11.64 -17.14
N ILE A 111 8.93 -12.85 -16.74
CA ILE A 111 8.01 -13.99 -16.59
C ILE A 111 7.77 -14.24 -15.11
N ILE A 112 6.53 -14.03 -14.66
CA ILE A 112 6.13 -14.20 -13.27
C ILE A 112 5.14 -15.35 -13.18
N THR A 113 5.48 -16.37 -12.40
CA THR A 113 4.61 -17.52 -12.14
C THR A 113 4.23 -17.57 -10.68
N ALA A 114 2.95 -17.40 -10.39
CA ALA A 114 2.38 -17.71 -9.09
C ALA A 114 1.93 -19.18 -9.08
N LYS A 115 2.12 -19.92 -7.98
CA LYS A 115 1.66 -21.31 -7.88
C LYS A 115 0.43 -21.44 -6.99
N ALA A 116 0.55 -22.08 -5.84
CA ALA A 116 -0.61 -22.55 -5.11
C ALA A 116 -1.20 -21.45 -4.23
N GLY A 117 -2.48 -21.13 -4.41
CA GLY A 117 -3.23 -20.26 -3.51
C GLY A 117 -3.72 -18.98 -4.15
N HIS A 118 -4.00 -17.97 -3.31
CA HIS A 118 -4.33 -16.64 -3.78
C HIS A 118 -3.05 -15.81 -3.82
N GLN A 119 -2.65 -15.33 -4.99
CA GLN A 119 -1.48 -14.47 -5.14
C GLN A 119 -1.85 -13.16 -5.82
N THR A 120 -1.08 -12.11 -5.52
CA THR A 120 -1.13 -10.85 -6.26
C THR A 120 0.08 -10.78 -7.18
N LEU A 121 -0.14 -10.71 -8.48
CA LEU A 121 0.91 -10.58 -9.49
C LEU A 121 0.90 -9.16 -10.05
N ASP A 122 2.07 -8.54 -10.11
CA ASP A 122 2.29 -7.24 -10.76
C ASP A 122 3.62 -7.32 -11.52
N GLY A 123 3.59 -7.11 -12.83
CA GLY A 123 4.78 -7.16 -13.68
C GLY A 123 5.79 -6.05 -13.37
N GLY A 124 5.34 -4.95 -12.78
CA GLY A 124 6.12 -3.72 -12.77
C GLY A 124 6.03 -3.05 -14.13
N ALA A 125 7.14 -2.48 -14.62
CA ALA A 125 7.20 -1.88 -15.95
C ALA A 125 7.86 -2.85 -16.93
N GLY A 126 7.40 -2.88 -18.17
CA GLY A 126 7.80 -3.88 -19.16
C GLY A 126 6.58 -4.42 -19.89
N ASN A 127 6.79 -5.40 -20.77
CA ASN A 127 5.72 -6.16 -21.38
C ASN A 127 5.78 -7.58 -20.83
N ASP A 128 5.07 -7.81 -19.74
CA ASP A 128 5.27 -8.96 -18.87
C ASP A 128 4.42 -10.17 -19.28
N VAL A 129 4.81 -11.33 -18.76
CA VAL A 129 4.03 -12.57 -18.83
C VAL A 129 3.71 -13.02 -17.42
N LEU A 130 2.45 -12.84 -17.02
CA LEU A 130 1.92 -13.23 -15.72
C LEU A 130 1.18 -14.56 -15.84
N ILE A 131 1.58 -15.55 -15.06
CA ILE A 131 1.11 -16.93 -15.19
C ILE A 131 0.49 -17.39 -13.87
N ASP A 132 -0.80 -17.75 -13.90
CA ASP A 132 -1.34 -18.68 -12.90
C ASP A 132 -0.80 -20.08 -13.20
N GLY A 133 0.11 -20.54 -12.32
CA GLY A 133 0.79 -21.82 -12.39
C GLY A 133 0.31 -22.86 -11.39
N GLY A 134 -0.73 -22.59 -10.59
CA GLY A 134 -1.16 -23.49 -9.51
C GLY A 134 -2.64 -23.46 -9.14
N GLY A 135 -3.44 -22.62 -9.79
CA GLY A 135 -4.85 -22.40 -9.49
C GLY A 135 -5.06 -21.63 -8.18
N GLY A 136 -6.24 -21.05 -8.04
CA GLY A 136 -6.60 -20.28 -6.86
C GLY A 136 -7.46 -19.10 -7.23
N TYR A 137 -7.33 -18.02 -6.46
CA TYR A 137 -8.01 -16.75 -6.71
C TYR A 137 -6.89 -15.72 -6.81
N ASP A 138 -6.28 -15.64 -7.99
CA ASP A 138 -5.16 -14.74 -8.22
C ASP A 138 -5.66 -13.37 -8.66
N THR A 139 -4.97 -12.32 -8.24
CA THR A 139 -5.21 -10.94 -8.66
C THR A 139 -4.05 -10.47 -9.53
N PHE A 140 -4.33 -10.17 -10.78
CA PHE A 140 -3.38 -9.59 -11.73
C PHE A 140 -3.53 -8.06 -11.72
N VAL A 141 -2.50 -7.35 -11.28
CA VAL A 141 -2.49 -5.88 -11.20
C VAL A 141 -1.86 -5.33 -12.47
N ILE A 142 -2.62 -4.54 -13.22
CA ILE A 142 -2.19 -3.90 -14.46
C ILE A 142 -2.34 -2.39 -14.27
N SER A 143 -1.22 -1.68 -14.31
CA SER A 143 -1.17 -0.24 -14.04
C SER A 143 -0.83 0.54 -15.30
N LYS A 144 -1.47 1.69 -15.49
CA LYS A 144 -1.24 2.55 -16.65
C LYS A 144 0.20 3.05 -16.74
N GLY A 145 0.79 2.98 -17.92
CA GLY A 145 2.16 3.43 -18.17
C GLY A 145 3.23 2.37 -17.90
N ASN A 146 2.82 1.19 -17.42
CA ASN A 146 3.73 0.08 -17.15
C ASN A 146 3.98 -0.80 -18.37
N GLY A 147 3.23 -0.67 -19.47
CA GLY A 147 3.43 -1.45 -20.69
C GLY A 147 2.26 -2.37 -21.01
N SER A 148 2.53 -3.43 -21.79
CA SER A 148 1.51 -4.35 -22.31
C SER A 148 1.76 -5.78 -21.89
N ASP A 149 0.88 -6.30 -21.06
CA ASP A 149 1.08 -7.59 -20.40
C ASP A 149 0.26 -8.71 -21.01
N LEU A 150 0.73 -9.94 -20.80
CA LEU A 150 0.02 -11.16 -21.11
C LEU A 150 -0.29 -11.92 -19.82
N ILE A 151 -1.55 -12.32 -19.65
CA ILE A 151 -1.98 -13.27 -18.63
C ILE A 151 -2.17 -14.64 -19.26
N ALA A 152 -1.43 -15.62 -18.76
CA ALA A 152 -1.58 -17.02 -19.09
C ALA A 152 -2.37 -17.77 -18.00
N ASN A 153 -3.25 -18.67 -18.43
CA ASN A 153 -4.10 -19.51 -17.58
C ASN A 153 -5.12 -18.77 -16.71
N PHE A 154 -5.62 -17.61 -17.14
CA PHE A 154 -6.63 -16.84 -16.42
C PHE A 154 -7.88 -17.69 -16.10
N ALA A 155 -8.08 -18.01 -14.83
CA ALA A 155 -9.15 -18.85 -14.33
C ALA A 155 -10.42 -18.03 -14.04
N ALA A 156 -11.56 -18.72 -13.94
CA ALA A 156 -12.85 -18.08 -13.63
C ALA A 156 -12.91 -17.44 -12.23
N THR A 157 -11.98 -17.82 -11.35
CA THR A 157 -11.83 -17.34 -9.98
C THR A 157 -10.85 -16.17 -9.86
N ASP A 158 -10.08 -15.89 -10.90
CA ASP A 158 -9.08 -14.83 -10.90
C ASP A 158 -9.71 -13.47 -11.19
N THR A 159 -9.02 -12.44 -10.71
CA THR A 159 -9.39 -11.04 -10.94
C THR A 159 -8.26 -10.28 -11.63
N VAL A 160 -8.64 -9.26 -12.40
CA VAL A 160 -7.73 -8.25 -12.94
C VAL A 160 -8.06 -6.92 -12.31
N ARG A 161 -7.06 -6.29 -11.70
CA ARG A 161 -7.12 -4.93 -11.18
C ARG A 161 -6.55 -3.97 -12.20
N LEU A 162 -7.38 -3.05 -12.70
CA LEU A 162 -6.98 -2.06 -13.69
C LEU A 162 -6.79 -0.69 -13.05
N ASN A 163 -5.54 -0.26 -12.88
CA ASN A 163 -5.19 0.99 -12.22
C ASN A 163 -4.93 2.11 -13.24
N GLY A 164 -5.63 3.24 -13.10
CA GLY A 164 -5.35 4.46 -13.86
C GLY A 164 -5.86 4.50 -15.31
N TYR A 165 -6.53 3.44 -15.80
CA TYR A 165 -7.06 3.37 -17.17
C TYR A 165 -8.42 4.06 -17.38
N GLY A 166 -9.10 4.46 -16.30
CA GLY A 166 -10.38 5.18 -16.37
C GLY A 166 -11.60 4.30 -16.70
N PHE A 167 -11.46 2.97 -16.67
CA PHE A 167 -12.59 2.06 -16.71
C PHE A 167 -13.36 2.11 -15.39
N THR A 168 -14.66 2.41 -15.45
CA THR A 168 -15.53 2.45 -14.25
C THR A 168 -16.65 1.40 -14.27
N SER A 169 -16.72 0.59 -15.34
CA SER A 169 -17.69 -0.50 -15.45
C SER A 169 -17.17 -1.64 -16.33
N PHE A 170 -17.68 -2.85 -16.11
CA PHE A 170 -17.39 -3.98 -16.99
C PHE A 170 -17.90 -3.75 -18.42
N ASP A 171 -18.99 -3.01 -18.62
CA ASP A 171 -19.44 -2.67 -19.98
C ASP A 171 -18.40 -1.84 -20.74
N ALA A 172 -17.70 -0.92 -20.04
CA ALA A 172 -16.61 -0.15 -20.62
C ALA A 172 -15.40 -1.04 -20.95
N VAL A 173 -15.04 -1.97 -20.07
CA VAL A 173 -14.00 -2.98 -20.33
C VAL A 173 -14.38 -3.85 -21.53
N HIS A 174 -15.58 -4.43 -21.51
CA HIS A 174 -16.08 -5.35 -22.52
C HIS A 174 -16.15 -4.70 -23.90
N SER A 175 -16.51 -3.41 -23.97
CA SER A 175 -16.51 -2.65 -25.23
C SER A 175 -15.11 -2.44 -25.83
N ASN A 176 -14.05 -2.66 -25.05
CA ASN A 176 -12.65 -2.57 -25.45
C ASN A 176 -11.99 -3.95 -25.64
N LEU A 177 -12.73 -5.05 -25.50
CA LEU A 177 -12.24 -6.39 -25.76
C LEU A 177 -12.28 -6.73 -27.26
N ILE A 178 -11.24 -7.39 -27.74
CA ILE A 178 -11.07 -7.84 -29.11
C ILE A 178 -10.68 -9.32 -29.09
N GLN A 179 -11.46 -10.18 -29.75
CA GLN A 179 -11.06 -11.58 -29.93
C GLN A 179 -9.96 -11.66 -30.99
N ALA A 180 -8.79 -12.17 -30.63
CA ALA A 180 -7.61 -12.33 -31.48
C ALA A 180 -7.19 -13.81 -31.55
N GLY A 181 -7.76 -14.56 -32.50
CA GLY A 181 -7.53 -16.00 -32.57
C GLY A 181 -8.07 -16.71 -31.32
N SER A 182 -7.22 -17.49 -30.64
CA SER A 182 -7.55 -18.15 -29.37
C SER A 182 -7.41 -17.23 -28.15
N ASN A 183 -6.93 -16.00 -28.32
CA ASN A 183 -6.69 -15.05 -27.24
C ASN A 183 -7.71 -13.91 -27.25
N VAL A 184 -7.82 -13.18 -26.14
CA VAL A 184 -8.58 -11.93 -26.04
C VAL A 184 -7.62 -10.80 -25.73
N LEU A 185 -7.73 -9.69 -26.45
CA LEU A 185 -6.99 -8.46 -26.18
C LEU A 185 -7.93 -7.45 -25.55
N LEU A 186 -7.56 -6.86 -24.42
CA LEU A 186 -8.17 -5.65 -23.89
C LEU A 186 -7.35 -4.45 -24.34
N ASN A 187 -7.95 -3.55 -25.11
CA ASN A 187 -7.32 -2.27 -25.42
C ASN A 187 -7.41 -1.34 -24.22
N LEU A 188 -6.26 -1.01 -23.62
CA LEU A 188 -6.16 -0.16 -22.44
C LEU A 188 -6.05 1.33 -22.78
N GLY A 189 -5.86 1.65 -24.07
CA GLY A 189 -5.60 3.01 -24.55
C GLY A 189 -4.11 3.36 -24.49
N SER A 190 -3.74 4.52 -25.06
CA SER A 190 -2.35 5.01 -25.14
C SER A 190 -1.33 4.06 -25.81
N GLY A 191 -1.80 3.01 -26.50
CA GLY A 191 -0.96 1.98 -27.12
C GLY A 191 -0.71 0.75 -26.24
N GLU A 192 -1.25 0.72 -25.01
CA GLU A 192 -1.15 -0.41 -24.10
C GLU A 192 -2.28 -1.42 -24.33
N ILE A 193 -1.97 -2.71 -24.17
CA ILE A 193 -2.93 -3.81 -24.22
C ILE A 193 -2.71 -4.79 -23.08
N LEU A 194 -3.77 -5.49 -22.69
CA LEU A 194 -3.69 -6.70 -21.88
C LEU A 194 -4.16 -7.88 -22.72
N GLU A 195 -3.30 -8.88 -22.89
CA GLU A 195 -3.63 -10.13 -23.58
C GLU A 195 -4.04 -11.22 -22.57
N PHE A 196 -5.23 -11.77 -22.71
CA PHE A 196 -5.65 -12.99 -22.05
C PHE A 196 -5.44 -14.18 -22.99
N LYS A 197 -4.55 -15.08 -22.61
CA LYS A 197 -4.19 -16.23 -23.43
C LYS A 197 -5.25 -17.33 -23.38
N ASP A 198 -5.53 -17.94 -24.54
CA ASP A 198 -6.35 -19.15 -24.68
C ASP A 198 -7.76 -19.06 -24.05
N THR A 199 -8.36 -17.88 -24.14
CA THR A 199 -9.72 -17.60 -23.67
C THR A 199 -10.58 -16.93 -24.74
N THR A 200 -11.87 -16.78 -24.44
CA THR A 200 -12.84 -16.13 -25.30
C THR A 200 -13.59 -15.05 -24.54
N ILE A 201 -14.05 -14.01 -25.24
CA ILE A 201 -14.72 -12.85 -24.61
C ILE A 201 -15.89 -13.29 -23.73
N ASP A 202 -16.67 -14.28 -24.16
CA ASP A 202 -17.84 -14.81 -23.43
C ASP A 202 -17.50 -15.49 -22.10
N LYS A 203 -16.23 -15.85 -21.87
CA LYS A 203 -15.77 -16.43 -20.61
C LYS A 203 -15.42 -15.38 -19.56
N LEU A 204 -15.13 -14.15 -19.98
CA LEU A 204 -14.79 -13.06 -19.06
C LEU A 204 -16.06 -12.52 -18.39
N GLN A 205 -16.05 -12.44 -17.06
CA GLN A 205 -17.21 -12.05 -16.27
C GLN A 205 -16.97 -10.74 -15.50
N PRO A 206 -18.02 -9.95 -15.20
CA PRO A 206 -17.88 -8.68 -14.47
C PRO A 206 -17.15 -8.79 -13.14
N ASN A 207 -17.33 -9.88 -12.38
CA ASN A 207 -16.70 -10.08 -11.08
C ASN A 207 -15.20 -10.38 -11.15
N GLN A 208 -14.65 -10.56 -12.36
CA GLN A 208 -13.22 -10.75 -12.58
C GLN A 208 -12.47 -9.44 -12.83
N PHE A 209 -13.16 -8.29 -12.77
CA PHE A 209 -12.55 -6.98 -13.01
C PHE A 209 -12.71 -6.09 -11.78
N GLU A 210 -11.61 -5.90 -11.06
CA GLU A 210 -11.50 -4.94 -9.98
C GLU A 210 -11.26 -3.55 -10.58
N LEU A 211 -12.30 -2.74 -10.58
CA LEU A 211 -12.31 -1.39 -11.12
C LEU A 211 -12.38 -0.36 -9.99
N PRO A 212 -11.95 0.90 -10.25
CA PRO A 212 -12.15 1.98 -9.31
C PRO A 212 -13.61 2.11 -8.88
N ILE A 213 -13.84 2.46 -7.62
CA ILE A 213 -15.18 2.66 -7.08
C ILE A 213 -15.95 3.68 -7.92
N ASP A 214 -17.23 3.39 -8.17
CA ASP A 214 -18.09 4.30 -8.92
C ASP A 214 -18.49 5.48 -8.04
N MET A 215 -17.78 6.59 -8.17
CA MET A 215 -18.09 7.81 -7.43
C MET A 215 -19.27 8.60 -8.03
N SER A 216 -19.89 8.12 -9.11
CA SER A 216 -21.05 8.80 -9.68
C SER A 216 -22.18 8.90 -8.64
N GLY A 217 -22.86 10.05 -8.59
CA GLY A 217 -23.92 10.27 -7.61
C GLY A 217 -23.46 10.53 -6.16
N MET A 218 -22.19 10.29 -5.81
CA MET A 218 -21.63 10.78 -4.55
C MET A 218 -21.51 12.31 -4.60
N LYS A 219 -21.73 12.99 -3.47
CA LYS A 219 -21.69 14.46 -3.39
C LYS A 219 -20.55 14.90 -2.48
N LEU A 220 -19.64 15.73 -3.00
CA LEU A 220 -18.58 16.35 -2.22
C LEU A 220 -19.16 17.11 -1.02
N SER A 221 -18.76 16.70 0.19
CA SER A 221 -19.17 17.31 1.47
C SER A 221 -18.02 18.03 2.17
N PHE A 222 -16.79 17.63 1.88
CA PHE A 222 -15.57 18.31 2.31
C PHE A 222 -14.53 18.26 1.21
N SER A 223 -13.78 19.35 1.05
CA SER A 223 -12.58 19.37 0.23
C SER A 223 -11.60 20.41 0.72
N ASP A 224 -10.33 20.04 0.74
CA ASP A 224 -9.22 20.99 0.73
C ASP A 224 -8.22 20.53 -0.34
N ASP A 225 -8.03 21.36 -1.36
CA ASP A 225 -7.04 21.16 -2.42
C ASP A 225 -5.71 21.87 -2.09
N PHE A 226 -5.53 22.28 -0.82
CA PHE A 226 -4.33 22.91 -0.26
C PHE A 226 -3.73 24.03 -1.11
N ASN A 227 -4.58 24.85 -1.75
CA ASN A 227 -4.14 26.08 -2.43
C ASN A 227 -3.61 27.14 -1.44
N ALA A 228 -3.98 27.03 -0.17
CA ALA A 228 -3.44 27.80 0.95
C ALA A 228 -3.63 27.01 2.25
N LEU A 229 -2.75 27.23 3.24
CA LEU A 229 -2.89 26.62 4.55
C LEU A 229 -3.97 27.35 5.37
N ASN A 230 -5.08 26.66 5.70
CA ASN A 230 -6.19 27.22 6.47
C ASN A 230 -6.28 26.64 7.89
N LEU A 231 -5.35 27.04 8.76
CA LEU A 231 -5.31 26.58 10.15
C LEU A 231 -6.42 27.22 10.99
N HIS A 232 -7.06 26.40 11.83
CA HIS A 232 -8.09 26.82 12.75
C HIS A 232 -7.49 27.56 13.96
N ASN A 233 -8.07 28.72 14.27
CA ASN A 233 -7.72 29.57 15.40
C ASN A 233 -8.95 30.34 15.87
N ALA A 234 -8.75 31.34 16.74
CA ALA A 234 -9.86 32.16 17.29
C ALA A 234 -10.67 32.93 16.23
N GLN A 235 -10.16 33.08 15.00
CA GLN A 235 -10.82 33.73 13.87
C GLN A 235 -11.50 32.72 12.90
N GLY A 236 -11.43 31.42 13.19
CA GLY A 236 -11.90 30.34 12.33
C GLY A 236 -10.75 29.64 11.58
N GLY A 237 -11.10 28.84 10.59
CA GLY A 237 -10.17 28.01 9.80
C GLY A 237 -10.68 26.58 9.66
N THR A 238 -9.94 25.72 8.96
CA THR A 238 -10.35 24.33 8.71
C THR A 238 -9.64 23.36 9.65
N TRP A 239 -8.33 23.49 9.82
CA TRP A 239 -7.50 22.44 10.40
C TRP A 239 -7.00 22.80 11.79
N ASP A 240 -7.41 22.04 12.79
CA ASP A 240 -6.77 22.05 14.11
C ASP A 240 -5.38 21.39 14.02
N THR A 241 -4.37 21.97 14.66
CA THR A 241 -2.98 21.48 14.65
C THR A 241 -2.58 20.68 15.89
N ASN A 242 -3.57 20.28 16.68
CA ASN A 242 -3.40 19.61 17.96
C ASN A 242 -4.65 18.78 18.26
N PHE A 243 -4.54 17.77 19.13
CA PHE A 243 -5.72 17.07 19.61
C PHE A 243 -6.58 18.01 20.47
N SER A 244 -7.89 17.78 20.51
CA SER A 244 -8.81 18.57 21.34
C SER A 244 -8.53 18.45 22.84
N TRP A 245 -7.82 17.39 23.25
CA TRP A 245 -7.30 17.16 24.61
C TRP A 245 -5.80 17.43 24.75
N GLY A 246 -5.13 17.91 23.70
CA GLY A 246 -3.70 18.21 23.70
C GLY A 246 -3.33 19.35 24.64
N ALA A 247 -2.08 19.40 25.08
CA ALA A 247 -1.58 20.52 25.85
C ALA A 247 -1.41 21.75 24.94
N PRO A 248 -1.41 22.99 25.48
CA PRO A 248 -1.27 24.18 24.65
C PRO A 248 0.01 24.23 23.82
N ASN A 249 1.07 23.54 24.25
CA ASN A 249 2.34 23.47 23.53
C ASN A 249 2.39 22.36 22.48
N GLY A 250 1.33 21.59 22.29
CA GLY A 250 1.25 20.46 21.36
C GLY A 250 0.92 19.14 22.06
N SER A 251 1.23 18.04 21.40
CA SER A 251 0.86 16.70 21.87
C SER A 251 1.69 15.59 21.22
N THR A 252 1.48 14.36 21.70
CA THR A 252 2.04 13.11 21.18
C THR A 252 1.22 11.95 21.77
N LEU A 253 1.16 10.80 21.12
CA LEU A 253 0.50 9.61 21.70
C LEU A 253 1.56 8.69 22.32
N THR A 254 1.98 9.01 23.55
CA THR A 254 3.03 8.26 24.26
C THR A 254 2.73 6.77 24.40
N SER A 255 1.45 6.38 24.51
CA SER A 255 1.03 4.96 24.59
C SER A 255 1.37 4.17 23.33
N ASN A 256 1.51 4.84 22.18
CA ASN A 256 1.88 4.23 20.91
C ASN A 256 3.40 4.11 20.74
N GLY A 257 4.20 4.64 21.68
CA GLY A 257 5.66 4.69 21.55
C GLY A 257 6.15 5.74 20.54
N GLU A 258 5.34 6.76 20.27
CA GLU A 258 5.70 7.90 19.44
C GLU A 258 6.82 8.74 20.07
N LEU A 259 7.68 9.31 19.23
CA LEU A 259 8.92 9.99 19.58
C LEU A 259 8.94 11.47 19.16
N GLN A 260 7.96 11.89 18.35
CA GLN A 260 7.74 13.27 17.96
C GLN A 260 6.83 13.99 18.95
N TRP A 261 7.01 15.31 19.02
CA TRP A 261 6.01 16.24 19.53
C TRP A 261 5.33 16.93 18.35
N TYR A 262 4.01 16.76 18.22
CA TYR A 262 3.23 17.52 17.26
C TYR A 262 3.16 18.98 17.69
N ILE A 263 3.66 19.87 16.84
CA ILE A 263 3.69 21.31 17.12
C ILE A 263 2.32 21.91 16.85
N ASP A 264 1.73 22.50 17.89
CA ASP A 264 0.55 23.33 17.74
C ASP A 264 0.95 24.69 17.15
N ALA A 265 0.44 25.01 15.95
CA ALA A 265 0.75 26.25 15.25
C ALA A 265 0.25 27.50 16.00
N ASN A 266 -0.71 27.34 16.92
CA ASN A 266 -1.21 28.43 17.76
C ASN A 266 -0.31 28.69 18.99
N TYR A 267 0.69 27.85 19.25
CA TYR A 267 1.60 28.02 20.38
C TYR A 267 2.78 28.94 20.02
N GLY A 268 2.67 30.21 20.41
CA GLY A 268 3.67 31.25 20.13
C GLY A 268 5.13 30.88 20.45
N PRO A 269 5.45 30.24 21.60
CA PRO A 269 6.83 29.89 21.94
C PRO A 269 7.54 28.93 20.98
N THR A 270 6.81 28.11 20.23
CA THR A 270 7.38 27.20 19.20
C THR A 270 7.20 27.71 17.78
N SER A 271 6.86 28.99 17.61
CA SER A 271 6.57 29.60 16.30
C SER A 271 7.73 29.63 15.30
N SER A 272 8.96 29.30 15.72
CA SER A 272 10.11 29.13 14.81
C SER A 272 10.15 27.75 14.13
N VAL A 273 9.31 26.80 14.56
CA VAL A 273 9.17 25.49 13.93
C VAL A 273 7.91 25.48 13.09
N HIS A 274 8.06 25.15 11.80
CA HIS A 274 6.97 25.14 10.83
C HIS A 274 6.83 23.72 10.27
N PRO A 275 6.07 22.83 10.92
CA PRO A 275 5.87 21.48 10.40
C PRO A 275 4.95 21.46 9.18
N PHE A 276 4.27 22.58 8.85
CA PHE A 276 3.36 22.69 7.73
C PHE A 276 3.86 23.72 6.73
N SER A 277 3.87 23.36 5.45
CA SER A 277 4.06 24.31 4.36
C SER A 277 3.15 23.97 3.18
N VAL A 278 2.82 24.97 2.37
CA VAL A 278 2.02 24.79 1.15
C VAL A 278 2.79 25.36 -0.03
N ASN A 279 2.98 24.54 -1.08
CA ASN A 279 3.65 24.94 -2.30
C ASN A 279 2.93 24.36 -3.51
N ASN A 280 2.50 25.22 -4.45
CA ASN A 280 1.83 24.83 -5.69
C ASN A 280 0.64 23.86 -5.51
N GLY A 281 -0.20 24.11 -4.49
CA GLY A 281 -1.37 23.26 -4.21
C GLY A 281 -1.05 22.00 -3.41
N VAL A 282 0.18 21.80 -2.97
CA VAL A 282 0.59 20.65 -2.17
C VAL A 282 0.93 21.09 -0.75
N LEU A 283 0.21 20.54 0.23
CA LEU A 283 0.59 20.60 1.64
C LEU A 283 1.77 19.65 1.89
N THR A 284 2.75 20.08 2.68
CA THR A 284 3.79 19.22 3.23
C THR A 284 3.71 19.24 4.76
N ILE A 285 3.58 18.07 5.36
CA ILE A 285 3.80 17.84 6.80
C ILE A 285 5.23 17.30 6.96
N THR A 286 6.05 17.99 7.75
CA THR A 286 7.47 17.66 7.94
C THR A 286 7.74 17.17 9.35
N ALA A 287 8.34 15.98 9.46
CA ALA A 287 8.94 15.46 10.68
C ALA A 287 10.46 15.64 10.65
N ALA A 288 11.03 16.22 11.70
CA ALA A 288 12.46 16.53 11.78
C ALA A 288 12.97 16.48 13.22
N GLN A 289 14.29 16.51 13.40
CA GLN A 289 14.90 16.70 14.72
C GLN A 289 14.46 18.02 15.35
N ALA A 290 14.12 17.99 16.63
CA ALA A 290 13.78 19.17 17.38
C ALA A 290 15.01 20.08 17.57
N PRO A 291 14.94 21.39 17.21
CA PRO A 291 16.00 22.34 17.51
C PRO A 291 16.31 22.39 19.02
N ALA A 292 17.58 22.63 19.36
CA ALA A 292 18.03 22.56 20.76
C ALA A 292 17.33 23.58 21.68
N ASP A 293 16.96 24.74 21.15
CA ASP A 293 16.18 25.78 21.84
C ASP A 293 14.68 25.45 21.95
N ILE A 294 14.17 24.56 21.10
CA ILE A 294 12.78 24.11 21.10
C ILE A 294 12.56 22.96 22.07
N LYS A 295 13.51 22.03 22.22
CA LYS A 295 13.38 20.85 23.10
C LYS A 295 12.80 21.17 24.50
N PRO A 296 13.28 22.19 25.24
CA PRO A 296 12.73 22.51 26.56
C PRO A 296 11.25 22.96 26.54
N LEU A 297 10.75 23.42 25.40
CA LEU A 297 9.37 23.89 25.22
C LEU A 297 8.41 22.75 24.84
N ILE A 298 8.94 21.61 24.38
CA ILE A 298 8.18 20.45 23.92
C ILE A 298 8.47 19.21 24.78
N ASN A 299 8.64 19.41 26.09
CA ASN A 299 8.89 18.34 27.06
C ASN A 299 10.16 17.51 26.76
N ASN A 300 11.16 18.10 26.11
CA ASN A 300 12.41 17.49 25.68
C ASN A 300 12.25 16.32 24.69
N TYR A 301 11.19 16.31 23.90
CA TYR A 301 11.06 15.39 22.78
C TYR A 301 12.15 15.64 21.73
N GLU A 302 12.63 14.55 21.13
CA GLU A 302 13.76 14.59 20.20
C GLU A 302 13.38 15.02 18.78
N TYR A 303 12.10 14.87 18.42
CA TYR A 303 11.58 15.19 17.10
C TYR A 303 10.37 16.11 17.18
N THR A 304 10.17 16.93 16.14
CA THR A 304 8.96 17.72 15.92
C THR A 304 8.25 17.22 14.67
N SER A 305 6.93 17.24 14.67
CA SER A 305 6.12 16.94 13.48
C SER A 305 4.80 17.71 13.50
N GLY A 306 3.88 17.40 12.59
CA GLY A 306 2.55 17.98 12.50
C GLY A 306 1.43 16.95 12.45
N ILE A 307 0.28 17.34 12.99
CA ILE A 307 -1.03 16.71 12.82
C ILE A 307 -2.01 17.77 12.34
N LEU A 308 -2.84 17.47 11.35
CA LEU A 308 -4.00 18.27 10.98
C LEU A 308 -5.26 17.44 11.25
N ASN A 309 -6.26 18.04 11.88
CA ASN A 309 -7.55 17.39 12.07
C ASN A 309 -8.74 18.34 11.90
N THR A 310 -9.90 17.78 11.60
CA THR A 310 -11.14 18.53 11.39
C THR A 310 -12.09 18.52 12.59
N HIS A 311 -11.62 18.17 13.80
CA HIS A 311 -12.50 17.97 14.97
C HIS A 311 -13.46 19.14 15.22
N SER A 312 -12.95 20.38 15.14
CA SER A 312 -13.76 21.58 15.40
C SER A 312 -14.59 22.05 14.21
N THR A 313 -14.42 21.46 13.01
CA THR A 313 -14.84 22.07 11.75
C THR A 313 -15.66 21.16 10.85
N PHE A 314 -15.34 19.88 10.79
CA PHE A 314 -16.03 18.91 9.94
C PHE A 314 -16.03 17.52 10.56
N SER A 315 -17.21 16.91 10.61
CA SER A 315 -17.38 15.47 10.85
C SER A 315 -18.55 14.95 10.04
N GLN A 316 -18.54 13.65 9.73
CA GLN A 316 -19.58 13.00 8.94
C GLN A 316 -19.76 11.55 9.41
N THR A 317 -20.98 11.05 9.35
CA THR A 317 -21.26 9.61 9.48
C THR A 317 -21.41 9.01 8.09
N TYR A 318 -20.67 7.95 7.81
CA TYR A 318 -20.59 7.30 6.48
C TYR A 318 -20.04 8.23 5.40
N GLY A 319 -19.74 7.68 4.23
CA GLY A 319 -19.18 8.44 3.13
C GLY A 319 -18.03 7.73 2.44
N TYR A 320 -17.52 8.36 1.40
CA TYR A 320 -16.20 8.06 0.90
C TYR A 320 -15.24 9.15 1.39
N PHE A 321 -14.15 8.76 2.04
CA PHE A 321 -13.11 9.64 2.53
C PHE A 321 -11.83 9.31 1.79
N GLU A 322 -11.16 10.31 1.23
CA GLU A 322 -9.92 10.09 0.49
C GLU A 322 -8.88 11.17 0.78
N MET A 323 -7.62 10.75 0.71
CA MET A 323 -6.46 11.61 0.71
C MET A 323 -5.56 11.21 -0.46
N ARG A 324 -5.18 12.19 -1.28
CA ARG A 324 -4.14 11.99 -2.30
C ARG A 324 -2.81 12.48 -1.77
N ALA A 325 -1.87 11.57 -1.55
CA ALA A 325 -0.60 11.87 -0.90
C ALA A 325 0.58 11.08 -1.47
N ASP A 326 1.76 11.68 -1.32
CA ASP A 326 3.09 11.06 -1.47
C ASP A 326 3.67 10.91 -0.06
N LEU A 327 3.84 9.66 0.37
CA LEU A 327 4.17 9.29 1.75
C LEU A 327 5.69 9.11 1.92
N PRO A 328 6.28 9.47 3.06
CA PRO A 328 7.73 9.39 3.25
C PRO A 328 8.23 7.95 3.38
N GLU A 329 9.42 7.71 2.82
CA GLU A 329 10.13 6.42 2.89
C GLU A 329 11.26 6.42 3.94
N ASN A 330 11.33 7.45 4.79
CA ASN A 330 12.34 7.54 5.85
C ASN A 330 12.05 6.50 6.94
N ALA A 331 13.01 5.63 7.23
CA ALA A 331 12.88 4.68 8.33
C ALA A 331 12.54 5.40 9.65
N GLY A 332 11.54 4.89 10.36
CA GLY A 332 11.01 5.48 11.59
C GLY A 332 9.94 6.55 11.41
N ALA A 333 9.63 6.97 10.18
CA ALA A 333 8.45 7.78 9.87
C ALA A 333 7.20 6.89 9.81
N TRP A 334 6.08 7.38 10.35
CA TRP A 334 4.79 6.70 10.40
C TRP A 334 3.67 7.66 9.99
N PRO A 335 3.46 7.87 8.68
CA PRO A 335 2.34 8.68 8.19
C PRO A 335 0.99 7.95 8.35
N ALA A 336 -0.07 8.71 8.62
CA ALA A 336 -1.41 8.19 8.73
C ALA A 336 -2.49 9.16 8.18
N PHE A 337 -3.58 8.58 7.67
CA PHE A 337 -4.85 9.26 7.42
C PHE A 337 -5.97 8.41 8.02
N TRP A 338 -6.73 9.01 8.93
CA TRP A 338 -7.60 8.26 9.84
C TRP A 338 -8.74 9.12 10.38
N LEU A 339 -9.70 8.48 11.06
CA LEU A 339 -10.93 9.10 11.53
C LEU A 339 -11.22 8.73 12.99
N LEU A 340 -11.70 9.72 13.75
CA LEU A 340 -12.10 9.56 15.16
C LEU A 340 -13.51 10.09 15.43
N PRO A 341 -14.23 9.53 16.43
CA PRO A 341 -15.53 10.03 16.85
C PRO A 341 -15.53 11.50 17.27
N ALA A 342 -16.47 12.27 16.72
CA ALA A 342 -16.65 13.67 17.08
C ALA A 342 -17.11 13.88 18.55
N ASP A 343 -17.57 12.82 19.21
CA ASP A 343 -17.93 12.85 20.64
C ASP A 343 -16.74 12.59 21.57
N GLY A 344 -15.53 12.35 21.03
CA GLY A 344 -14.31 12.07 21.78
C GLY A 344 -14.26 10.67 22.40
N SER A 345 -15.20 9.77 22.06
CA SER A 345 -15.11 8.36 22.45
C SER A 345 -14.01 7.63 21.70
N TRP A 346 -13.40 6.63 22.34
CA TRP A 346 -12.44 5.73 21.72
C TRP A 346 -12.45 4.37 22.43
N PRO A 347 -12.44 3.24 21.68
CA PRO A 347 -12.87 3.11 20.27
C PRO A 347 -14.35 3.54 20.06
N PRO A 348 -14.85 3.69 18.81
CA PRO A 348 -14.26 3.24 17.54
C PRO A 348 -13.24 4.19 16.92
N GLU A 349 -12.45 3.71 15.97
CA GLU A 349 -11.48 4.45 15.15
C GLU A 349 -11.35 3.76 13.77
N LEU A 350 -11.10 4.57 12.73
CA LEU A 350 -10.98 4.10 11.34
C LEU A 350 -9.69 4.62 10.71
N ASP A 351 -8.75 3.73 10.44
CA ASP A 351 -7.49 4.03 9.77
C ASP A 351 -7.67 3.78 8.28
N VAL A 352 -7.70 4.86 7.48
CA VAL A 352 -7.81 4.79 6.02
C VAL A 352 -6.51 4.25 5.44
N VAL A 353 -5.38 4.75 5.94
CA VAL A 353 -4.06 4.20 5.66
C VAL A 353 -3.09 4.58 6.78
N GLU A 354 -2.24 3.63 7.14
CA GLU A 354 -0.98 3.84 7.83
C GLU A 354 0.13 3.15 7.03
N THR A 355 1.34 3.73 7.00
CA THR A 355 2.52 3.05 6.46
C THR A 355 3.72 3.25 7.39
N ARG A 356 4.80 2.49 7.15
CA ARG A 356 6.09 2.72 7.81
C ARG A 356 7.08 3.14 6.74
N GLY A 357 7.86 4.18 6.98
CA GLY A 357 8.76 4.68 5.93
C GLY A 357 9.79 3.63 5.48
N GLN A 358 10.25 2.74 6.36
CA GLN A 358 11.14 1.63 5.97
C GLN A 358 10.46 0.49 5.19
N ASP A 359 9.13 0.52 5.05
CA ASP A 359 8.30 -0.48 4.39
C ASP A 359 7.10 0.21 3.71
N PRO A 360 7.37 1.16 2.78
CA PRO A 360 6.36 2.11 2.29
C PRO A 360 5.32 1.43 1.39
N ASN A 361 5.64 0.25 0.87
CA ASN A 361 4.78 -0.57 0.02
C ASN A 361 3.71 -1.35 0.79
N SER A 362 3.82 -1.39 2.13
CA SER A 362 2.91 -2.11 3.02
C SER A 362 1.87 -1.15 3.59
N LEU A 363 0.70 -1.16 2.97
CA LEU A 363 -0.45 -0.36 3.40
C LEU A 363 -1.16 -1.08 4.54
N ILE A 364 -1.33 -0.38 5.66
CA ILE A 364 -2.00 -0.90 6.85
C ILE A 364 -3.32 -0.17 7.00
N MET A 365 -4.40 -0.93 7.05
CA MET A 365 -5.76 -0.41 7.16
C MET A 365 -6.45 -1.09 8.33
N THR A 366 -6.98 -0.32 9.26
CA THR A 366 -7.49 -0.84 10.52
C THR A 366 -8.84 -0.21 10.89
N ALA A 367 -9.70 -1.03 11.48
CA ALA A 367 -10.90 -0.58 12.17
C ALA A 367 -10.79 -1.03 13.63
N HIS A 368 -10.73 -0.08 14.55
CA HIS A 368 -10.75 -0.33 15.99
C HIS A 368 -12.18 -0.22 16.51
N SER A 369 -12.58 -1.15 17.36
CA SER A 369 -13.94 -1.22 17.90
C SER A 369 -13.94 -1.63 19.37
N ASN A 370 -15.00 -1.28 20.08
CA ASN A 370 -15.33 -1.73 21.41
C ASN A 370 -16.73 -2.38 21.45
N GLU A 371 -17.26 -2.83 20.30
CA GLU A 371 -18.61 -3.39 20.18
C GLU A 371 -18.85 -4.63 21.06
N THR A 372 -17.78 -5.37 21.40
CA THR A 372 -17.85 -6.55 22.27
C THR A 372 -17.71 -6.20 23.76
N GLY A 373 -17.61 -4.91 24.11
CA GLY A 373 -17.30 -4.42 25.46
C GLY A 373 -15.81 -4.45 25.82
N THR A 374 -14.95 -4.82 24.87
CA THR A 374 -13.48 -4.78 24.97
C THR A 374 -12.91 -4.32 23.64
N HIS A 375 -11.73 -3.70 23.64
CA HIS A 375 -11.04 -3.29 22.42
C HIS A 375 -10.73 -4.48 21.51
N THR A 376 -11.27 -4.43 20.31
CA THR A 376 -10.97 -5.33 19.19
C THR A 376 -10.52 -4.52 17.99
N LYS A 377 -9.89 -5.19 17.02
CA LYS A 377 -9.57 -4.57 15.74
C LYS A 377 -9.68 -5.56 14.59
N VAL A 378 -10.01 -5.05 13.42
CA VAL A 378 -9.82 -5.73 12.14
C VAL A 378 -8.73 -4.97 11.39
N THR A 379 -7.62 -5.63 11.09
CA THR A 379 -6.51 -5.05 10.34
C THR A 379 -6.32 -5.83 9.04
N SER A 380 -6.17 -5.10 7.94
CA SER A 380 -5.73 -5.63 6.65
C SER A 380 -4.39 -5.00 6.29
N THR A 381 -3.47 -5.81 5.80
CA THR A 381 -2.19 -5.34 5.25
C THR A 381 -2.12 -5.72 3.78
N VAL A 382 -1.98 -4.73 2.92
CA VAL A 382 -1.86 -4.92 1.46
C VAL A 382 -0.50 -4.44 1.01
N ASN A 383 0.20 -5.27 0.26
CA ASN A 383 1.47 -4.89 -0.35
C ASN A 383 1.22 -4.44 -1.78
N THR A 384 1.86 -3.35 -2.18
CA THR A 384 1.77 -2.75 -3.51
C THR A 384 3.15 -2.72 -4.16
N MET A 385 3.22 -2.79 -5.49
CA MET A 385 4.51 -2.86 -6.20
C MET A 385 5.34 -1.59 -6.02
N ASP A 386 4.69 -0.44 -6.03
CA ASP A 386 5.31 0.87 -5.84
C ASP A 386 4.33 1.81 -5.15
N THR A 387 4.84 2.66 -4.26
CA THR A 387 4.10 3.74 -3.60
C THR A 387 4.76 5.10 -3.81
N ALA A 388 5.79 5.18 -4.68
CA ALA A 388 6.51 6.41 -4.96
C ALA A 388 5.61 7.44 -5.64
N GLY A 389 5.60 8.66 -5.10
CA GLY A 389 4.78 9.75 -5.61
C GLY A 389 3.34 9.68 -5.12
N PHE A 390 2.46 10.41 -5.79
CA PHE A 390 1.11 10.64 -5.27
C PHE A 390 0.14 9.52 -5.63
N HIS A 391 -0.39 8.87 -4.59
CA HIS A 391 -1.47 7.90 -4.66
C HIS A 391 -2.70 8.35 -3.90
N THR A 392 -3.85 7.79 -4.25
CA THR A 392 -5.12 8.06 -3.56
C THR A 392 -5.43 6.94 -2.58
N TYR A 393 -5.45 7.28 -1.29
CA TYR A 393 -5.83 6.38 -0.20
C TYR A 393 -7.26 6.72 0.21
N GLY A 394 -8.15 5.73 0.20
CA GLY A 394 -9.56 6.00 0.44
C GLY A 394 -10.27 4.92 1.25
N LEU A 395 -11.38 5.31 1.86
CA LEU A 395 -12.26 4.45 2.63
C LEU A 395 -13.71 4.79 2.30
N LEU A 396 -14.41 3.81 1.71
CA LEU A 396 -15.86 3.83 1.62
C LEU A 396 -16.41 3.20 2.90
N TRP A 397 -17.02 4.03 3.73
CA TRP A 397 -17.67 3.65 4.97
C TRP A 397 -19.19 3.73 4.79
N THR A 398 -19.84 2.58 4.88
CA THR A 398 -21.29 2.43 4.82
C THR A 398 -21.83 1.87 6.14
N PRO A 399 -23.15 1.82 6.36
CA PRO A 399 -23.71 1.14 7.53
C PRO A 399 -23.29 -0.33 7.67
N ASP A 400 -23.01 -1.03 6.57
CA ASP A 400 -22.78 -2.48 6.58
C ASP A 400 -21.32 -2.88 6.34
N LYS A 401 -20.58 -2.04 5.60
CA LYS A 401 -19.22 -2.34 5.14
C LYS A 401 -18.26 -1.16 5.25
N LEU A 402 -17.01 -1.51 5.51
CA LEU A 402 -15.80 -0.74 5.30
C LEU A 402 -15.09 -1.29 4.07
N VAL A 403 -14.80 -0.45 3.09
CA VAL A 403 -14.06 -0.81 1.88
C VAL A 403 -12.90 0.15 1.70
N TRP A 404 -11.69 -0.34 1.91
CA TRP A 404 -10.46 0.42 1.71
C TRP A 404 -10.04 0.34 0.25
N THR A 405 -9.64 1.49 -0.29
CA THR A 405 -9.24 1.64 -1.68
C THR A 405 -7.84 2.23 -1.79
N TYR A 406 -7.09 1.76 -2.77
CA TYR A 406 -5.82 2.33 -3.20
C TYR A 406 -5.93 2.67 -4.70
N ASP A 407 -5.67 3.93 -5.04
CA ASP A 407 -5.94 4.51 -6.37
C ASP A 407 -7.37 4.25 -6.87
N GLY A 408 -8.32 4.35 -5.92
CA GLY A 408 -9.75 4.17 -6.15
C GLY A 408 -10.20 2.72 -6.26
N VAL A 409 -9.30 1.74 -6.39
CA VAL A 409 -9.66 0.32 -6.47
C VAL A 409 -9.69 -0.29 -5.07
N GLN A 410 -10.69 -1.14 -4.79
CA GLN A 410 -10.77 -1.87 -3.53
C GLN A 410 -9.53 -2.75 -3.33
N VAL A 411 -8.94 -2.67 -2.13
CA VAL A 411 -7.81 -3.50 -1.71
C VAL A 411 -8.09 -4.31 -0.44
N ALA A 412 -9.04 -3.88 0.38
CA ALA A 412 -9.49 -4.62 1.56
C ALA A 412 -10.95 -4.30 1.89
N GLU A 413 -11.62 -5.19 2.62
CA GLU A 413 -12.95 -4.94 3.17
C GLU A 413 -13.14 -5.56 4.56
N ALA A 414 -14.08 -4.98 5.32
CA ALA A 414 -14.57 -5.51 6.59
C ALA A 414 -16.05 -5.14 6.78
N ALA A 415 -16.73 -5.83 7.70
CA ALA A 415 -18.04 -5.38 8.16
C ALA A 415 -17.88 -4.11 9.01
N THR A 416 -18.83 -3.16 8.91
CA THR A 416 -18.87 -2.00 9.81
C THR A 416 -19.23 -2.45 11.22
N PRO A 417 -18.39 -2.20 12.24
CA PRO A 417 -18.71 -2.54 13.63
C PRO A 417 -19.94 -1.78 14.14
N SER A 418 -20.68 -2.40 15.05
CA SER A 418 -21.96 -1.88 15.57
C SER A 418 -21.83 -0.62 16.45
N ASP A 419 -20.62 -0.28 16.90
CA ASP A 419 -20.32 0.98 17.58
C ASP A 419 -19.89 2.12 16.63
N MET A 420 -19.75 1.82 15.34
CA MET A 420 -19.23 2.71 14.29
C MET A 420 -20.34 3.33 13.43
N HIS A 421 -21.31 3.98 14.10
CA HIS A 421 -22.50 4.60 13.48
C HIS A 421 -22.74 6.05 13.93
N LYS A 422 -21.66 6.76 14.27
CA LYS A 422 -21.67 8.13 14.79
C LYS A 422 -20.74 9.04 13.96
N PRO A 423 -20.91 10.37 13.96
CA PRO A 423 -20.05 11.25 13.18
C PRO A 423 -18.58 11.11 13.57
N MET A 424 -17.71 11.03 12.58
CA MET A 424 -16.26 11.03 12.76
C MET A 424 -15.61 12.20 12.01
N TYR A 425 -14.56 12.76 12.59
CA TYR A 425 -13.72 13.79 11.97
C TYR A 425 -12.45 13.16 11.41
N MET A 426 -11.79 13.84 10.47
CA MET A 426 -10.58 13.34 9.79
C MET A 426 -9.32 13.84 10.49
N LEU A 427 -8.27 13.04 10.43
CA LEU A 427 -6.91 13.35 10.88
C LEU A 427 -5.92 12.93 9.80
N ALA A 428 -4.91 13.77 9.56
CA ALA A 428 -3.73 13.44 8.78
C ALA A 428 -2.49 13.86 9.57
N ASP A 429 -1.56 12.93 9.79
CA ASP A 429 -0.37 13.20 10.58
C ASP A 429 0.85 12.42 10.09
N LEU A 430 2.00 12.87 10.57
CA LEU A 430 3.28 12.21 10.35
C LEU A 430 3.93 11.89 11.70
N ALA A 431 3.66 10.72 12.26
CA ALA A 431 4.33 10.27 13.48
C ALA A 431 5.80 9.89 13.21
N VAL A 432 6.58 9.80 14.30
CA VAL A 432 7.95 9.27 14.31
C VAL A 432 8.04 8.25 15.44
N GLY A 433 8.58 7.07 15.20
CA GLY A 433 8.59 6.02 16.22
C GLY A 433 7.37 5.10 16.14
N GLY A 434 6.93 4.63 17.30
CA GLY A 434 5.81 3.70 17.43
C GLY A 434 5.96 2.47 16.54
N LEU A 435 4.97 2.22 15.69
CA LEU A 435 4.96 1.08 14.77
C LEU A 435 6.12 1.10 13.76
N ALA A 436 6.62 2.29 13.40
CA ALA A 436 7.78 2.44 12.53
C ALA A 436 9.13 2.29 13.27
N GLY A 437 9.13 2.30 14.61
CA GLY A 437 10.36 2.23 15.40
C GLY A 437 11.21 3.50 15.30
N ALA A 438 12.31 3.55 16.06
CA ALA A 438 13.16 4.74 16.07
C ALA A 438 13.91 4.92 14.73
N PRO A 439 13.99 6.16 14.20
CA PRO A 439 14.74 6.44 12.97
C PRO A 439 16.24 6.17 13.19
N PRO A 440 16.89 5.30 12.39
CA PRO A 440 18.26 4.87 12.64
C PRO A 440 19.31 5.98 12.42
N ASP A 441 19.00 6.95 11.56
CA ASP A 441 19.84 8.10 11.26
C ASP A 441 19.38 9.38 11.97
N HIS A 442 18.44 9.24 12.90
CA HIS A 442 17.79 10.36 13.60
C HIS A 442 17.10 11.36 12.65
N LEU A 443 16.56 10.93 11.50
CA LEU A 443 16.00 11.83 10.48
C LEU A 443 17.01 12.89 10.05
N ALA A 444 18.22 12.45 9.69
CA ALA A 444 19.27 13.35 9.19
C ALA A 444 18.79 14.14 7.96
N THR A 445 17.93 13.52 7.16
CA THR A 445 17.02 14.21 6.23
C THR A 445 15.62 14.17 6.83
N PRO A 446 14.91 15.32 6.93
CA PRO A 446 13.52 15.34 7.37
C PRO A 446 12.64 14.39 6.55
N ALA A 447 11.68 13.76 7.23
CA ALA A 447 10.63 13.02 6.55
C ALA A 447 9.52 14.00 6.14
N GLU A 448 9.03 13.88 4.92
CA GLU A 448 7.99 14.75 4.36
C GLU A 448 6.82 13.92 3.85
N MET A 449 5.64 14.15 4.41
CA MET A 449 4.36 13.68 3.87
C MET A 449 3.74 14.79 3.06
N LYS A 450 3.55 14.56 1.76
CA LYS A 450 3.01 15.55 0.82
C LYS A 450 1.59 15.20 0.46
N ILE A 451 0.67 16.13 0.59
CA ILE A 451 -0.75 15.92 0.38
C ILE A 451 -1.24 16.90 -0.68
N ASP A 452 -1.80 16.37 -1.76
CA ASP A 452 -2.41 17.13 -2.86
C ASP A 452 -3.83 17.56 -2.49
N TYR A 453 -4.65 16.65 -1.98
CA TYR A 453 -5.96 16.99 -1.46
C TYR A 453 -6.44 16.01 -0.38
N ILE A 454 -7.38 16.49 0.44
CA ILE A 454 -8.24 15.64 1.29
C ILE A 454 -9.70 15.95 0.95
N ARG A 455 -10.51 14.91 0.73
CA ARG A 455 -11.92 15.03 0.36
C ARG A 455 -12.80 14.03 1.09
N ALA A 456 -14.05 14.42 1.31
CA ALA A 456 -15.11 13.54 1.76
C ALA A 456 -16.36 13.72 0.89
N TYR A 457 -17.11 12.64 0.71
CA TYR A 457 -18.33 12.61 -0.10
C TYR A 457 -19.48 11.95 0.66
N THR A 458 -20.70 12.47 0.52
CA THR A 458 -21.92 11.81 0.98
C THR A 458 -22.39 10.76 -0.03
N LEU A 459 -23.13 9.77 0.48
CA LEU A 459 -23.64 8.64 -0.29
C LEU A 459 -25.12 8.81 -0.71
N ASP A 460 -25.71 9.99 -0.53
CA ASP A 460 -27.16 10.21 -0.64
C ASP A 460 -27.77 9.77 -1.99
N ASN A 461 -26.97 9.79 -3.07
CA ASN A 461 -27.35 9.32 -4.39
C ASN A 461 -26.33 8.35 -5.00
N ALA A 462 -25.51 7.70 -4.18
CA ALA A 462 -24.54 6.71 -4.66
C ALA A 462 -25.28 5.52 -5.28
N PRO A 463 -24.86 5.04 -6.47
CA PRO A 463 -25.48 3.88 -7.09
C PRO A 463 -25.18 2.63 -6.28
N ALA A 464 -26.05 1.61 -6.37
CA ALA A 464 -25.84 0.35 -5.67
C ALA A 464 -24.51 -0.34 -6.06
N SER A 465 -24.01 -0.10 -7.28
CA SER A 465 -22.68 -0.55 -7.75
C SER A 465 -21.53 0.06 -6.96
N ALA A 466 -21.68 1.30 -6.46
CA ALA A 466 -20.69 1.96 -5.62
C ALA A 466 -20.72 1.43 -4.17
N LEU A 467 -21.89 0.96 -3.72
CA LEU A 467 -22.13 0.49 -2.35
C LEU A 467 -21.97 -1.03 -2.21
N HIS A 468 -21.92 -1.74 -3.33
CA HIS A 468 -21.69 -3.17 -3.42
C HIS A 468 -20.60 -3.43 -4.45
N THR A 469 -19.36 -3.45 -3.98
CA THR A 469 -18.29 -4.08 -4.74
C THR A 469 -18.61 -5.56 -4.89
N THR A 470 -18.46 -6.08 -6.11
CA THR A 470 -18.67 -7.51 -6.41
C THR A 470 -17.89 -8.31 -5.38
N THR A 471 -18.60 -9.17 -4.65
CA THR A 471 -18.05 -10.01 -3.58
C THR A 471 -16.72 -10.60 -4.00
N SER A 472 -15.61 -9.99 -3.55
CA SER A 472 -14.38 -10.71 -3.40
C SER A 472 -14.62 -11.65 -2.25
N THR A 473 -14.67 -12.95 -2.52
CA THR A 473 -14.67 -13.99 -1.48
C THR A 473 -13.35 -14.04 -0.71
N ALA A 474 -12.49 -13.03 -0.84
CA ALA A 474 -11.28 -12.87 -0.05
C ALA A 474 -11.63 -12.56 1.41
N THR A 475 -11.92 -13.62 2.16
CA THR A 475 -11.56 -13.64 3.58
C THR A 475 -10.06 -13.40 3.67
N HIS A 476 -9.67 -12.13 3.78
CA HIS A 476 -8.34 -11.76 4.22
C HIS A 476 -8.14 -12.42 5.59
N SER A 477 -6.95 -12.99 5.82
CA SER A 477 -6.65 -13.67 7.07
C SER A 477 -6.89 -12.69 8.24
N ILE A 478 -8.00 -12.88 8.94
CA ILE A 478 -8.40 -12.08 10.09
C ILE A 478 -7.49 -12.52 11.25
N ALA A 479 -6.38 -11.83 11.44
CA ALA A 479 -5.63 -11.95 12.68
C ALA A 479 -6.41 -11.23 13.79
N SER A 480 -7.41 -11.90 14.36
CA SER A 480 -8.05 -11.48 15.61
C SER A 480 -7.03 -11.68 16.74
N SER A 481 -6.16 -10.70 16.97
CA SER A 481 -5.35 -10.68 18.20
C SER A 481 -6.22 -10.14 19.34
N THR A 482 -6.79 -11.03 20.14
CA THR A 482 -7.26 -10.68 21.49
C THR A 482 -6.04 -10.37 22.34
N LEU A 483 -5.70 -9.09 22.49
CA LEU A 483 -4.76 -8.68 23.55
C LEU A 483 -5.44 -8.97 24.88
N HIS A 484 -5.00 -10.02 25.57
CA HIS A 484 -5.34 -10.24 26.97
C HIS A 484 -4.77 -9.07 27.78
N GLY A 485 -5.67 -8.27 28.34
CA GLY A 485 -5.36 -7.17 29.23
C GLY A 485 -4.48 -7.62 30.39
N GLY A 486 -3.23 -7.17 30.36
CA GLY A 486 -2.42 -7.06 31.55
C GLY A 486 -2.93 -5.87 32.36
N SER A 487 -3.48 -6.17 33.53
CA SER A 487 -3.84 -5.22 34.58
C SER A 487 -2.67 -4.33 34.98
N GLU A 488 -2.93 -3.03 35.20
CA GLU A 488 -2.23 -2.04 36.06
C GLU A 488 -2.40 -0.65 35.39
N PHE A 489 -2.96 0.42 35.96
CA PHE A 489 -3.05 0.92 37.33
C PHE A 489 -4.33 1.73 37.53
N GLY A 490 -4.98 1.54 38.66
CA GLY A 490 -5.79 2.58 39.30
C GLY A 490 -4.92 3.36 40.29
N GLY A 491 -5.24 4.64 40.48
CA GLY A 491 -4.98 5.33 41.74
C GLY A 491 -4.09 6.56 41.71
N HIS A 492 -4.80 7.70 41.80
CA HIS A 492 -4.54 8.85 42.68
C HIS A 492 -3.73 10.06 42.19
N ALA A 493 -4.45 11.19 42.35
CA ALA A 493 -4.07 12.60 42.57
C ALA A 493 -3.69 13.42 41.33
#